data_AF-A0A645DI50-F1
#
_entry.id   AF-A0A645DI50-F1
#
_cell.length_a   1.000
_cell.length_b   1.000
_cell.length_c   1.000
_cell.angle_alpha   90.00
_cell.angle_beta   90.00
_cell.angle_gamma   90.00
#
_symmetry.space_group_name_H-M   'P 1'
#
loop_
_entity.id
_entity.type
_entity.pdbx_description
1 polymer ?
#
loop_
_entity_poly.entity_id
_entity_poly.type
_entity_poly.pdbx_seq_one_letter_code
_entity_poly.pdbx_strand_id
1 'polypeptide(L)'
;MMTDVKVLASMPPLDGPSVKLIEDAIISSPTKTILLEINQAFYQLSREGRWFKFSQLTKKRTIKRSAIYETITEIYNQLVHGNSWRIQYVGAN
;
A
#
# COMPACT_ATOMS: atom_id res chain seq x y z
N MET A 1 23.09 29.84 1.62
CA MET A 1 22.68 28.42 1.63
C MET A 1 21.42 28.35 2.47
N MET A 2 20.24 28.27 1.84
CA MET A 2 18.96 28.18 2.56
C MET A 2 18.46 26.74 2.45
N THR A 3 18.19 26.16 3.60
CA THR A 3 17.66 24.82 3.82
C THR A 3 16.39 24.57 3.01
N ASP A 4 16.39 23.48 2.25
CA ASP A 4 15.22 22.87 1.61
C ASP A 4 14.25 22.43 2.70
N VAL A 5 13.40 23.36 3.16
CA VAL A 5 12.21 23.01 3.93
C VAL A 5 11.29 22.35 2.94
N LYS A 6 11.41 21.03 2.85
CA LYS A 6 10.45 20.16 2.18
C LYS A 6 9.10 20.44 2.86
N VAL A 7 8.35 21.38 2.29
CA VAL A 7 6.98 21.67 2.68
C VAL A 7 6.31 20.30 2.68
N LEU A 8 5.98 19.82 3.88
CA LEU A 8 5.11 18.67 4.04
C LEU A 8 3.79 19.14 3.44
N ALA A 9 3.68 19.00 2.12
CA ALA A 9 2.47 19.24 1.37
C ALA A 9 1.38 18.58 2.19
N SER A 10 0.39 19.40 2.60
CA SER A 10 -0.72 18.98 3.45
C SER A 10 -1.17 17.62 2.95
N MET A 11 -0.77 16.56 3.67
CA MET A 11 -1.05 15.21 3.20
C MET A 11 -2.56 15.14 3.10
N PRO A 12 -3.10 14.65 1.97
CA PRO A 12 -4.54 14.57 1.82
C PRO A 12 -5.16 13.84 3.01
N PRO A 13 -6.43 14.13 3.33
CA PRO A 13 -7.09 13.54 4.48
C PRO A 13 -7.11 12.02 4.34
N LEU A 14 -6.69 11.35 5.41
CA LEU A 14 -6.78 9.89 5.50
C LEU A 14 -8.25 9.49 5.52
N ASP A 15 -8.65 8.60 4.60
CA ASP A 15 -9.90 7.87 4.75
C ASP A 15 -9.66 6.74 5.77
N GLY A 16 -9.92 7.04 7.04
CA GLY A 16 -9.77 6.10 8.14
C GLY A 16 -10.40 4.72 7.89
N PRO A 17 -11.65 4.64 7.38
CA PRO A 17 -12.26 3.36 7.01
C PRO A 17 -11.44 2.56 5.97
N SER A 18 -10.96 3.19 4.92
CA SER A 18 -10.13 2.56 3.88
C SER A 18 -8.80 2.06 4.41
N VAL A 19 -8.12 2.88 5.23
CA VAL A 19 -6.86 2.50 5.88
C VAL A 19 -7.09 1.28 6.77
N LYS A 20 -8.15 1.29 7.57
CA LYS A 20 -8.53 0.18 8.44
C LYS A 20 -8.86 -1.08 7.64
N LEU A 21 -9.57 -0.98 6.52
CA LEU A 21 -9.85 -2.13 5.65
C LEU A 21 -8.56 -2.79 5.12
N ILE A 22 -7.59 -1.99 4.71
CA ILE A 22 -6.29 -2.49 4.24
C ILE A 22 -5.55 -3.17 5.41
N GLU A 23 -5.54 -2.53 6.58
CA GLU A 23 -4.91 -3.09 7.78
C GLU A 23 -5.53 -4.41 8.21
N ASP A 24 -6.86 -4.45 8.34
CA ASP A 24 -7.63 -5.64 8.71
C ASP A 24 -7.41 -6.77 7.71
N ALA A 25 -7.37 -6.47 6.40
CA ALA A 25 -7.08 -7.47 5.38
C ALA A 25 -5.68 -8.07 5.52
N ILE A 26 -4.65 -7.27 5.79
CA ILE A 26 -3.28 -7.76 6.03
C ILE A 26 -3.21 -8.60 7.30
N ILE A 27 -3.87 -8.16 8.37
CA ILE A 27 -3.89 -8.87 9.65
C ILE A 27 -4.60 -10.21 9.51
N SER A 28 -5.72 -10.25 8.77
CA SER A 28 -6.48 -11.47 8.50
C SER A 28 -5.77 -12.45 7.57
N SER A 29 -4.81 -11.99 6.76
CA SER A 29 -4.06 -12.85 5.84
C SER A 29 -3.15 -13.83 6.60
N PRO A 30 -3.21 -15.15 6.31
CA PRO A 30 -2.33 -16.14 6.92
C PRO A 30 -0.85 -15.85 6.68
N THR A 31 -0.52 -15.29 5.51
CA THR A 31 0.84 -14.94 5.10
C THR A 31 1.19 -13.47 5.40
N LYS A 32 0.30 -12.74 6.08
CA LYS A 32 0.42 -11.29 6.34
C LYS A 32 0.70 -10.48 5.08
N THR A 33 0.19 -10.98 3.95
CA THR A 33 0.38 -10.42 2.61
C THR A 33 -0.96 -10.35 1.90
N ILE A 34 -1.23 -9.23 1.25
CA ILE A 34 -2.41 -9.02 0.40
C ILE A 34 -1.98 -8.51 -0.98
N LEU A 35 -2.85 -8.70 -1.96
CA LEU A 35 -2.75 -8.04 -3.25
C LEU A 35 -3.71 -6.87 -3.30
N LEU A 36 -3.20 -5.72 -3.72
CA LEU A 36 -3.96 -4.51 -3.97
C LEU A 36 -3.94 -4.23 -5.47
N GLU A 37 -5.10 -3.97 -6.04
CA GLU A 37 -5.21 -3.41 -7.37
C GLU A 37 -5.52 -1.92 -7.21
N ILE A 38 -4.65 -1.06 -7.75
CA ILE A 38 -4.76 0.39 -7.67
C ILE A 38 -4.57 0.91 -9.09
N ASN A 39 -5.56 1.63 -9.62
CA ASN A 39 -5.51 2.21 -10.97
C ASN A 39 -5.03 1.20 -12.04
N GLN A 40 -5.62 0.00 -12.06
CA GLN A 40 -5.29 -1.11 -12.98
C GLN A 40 -3.87 -1.69 -12.86
N ALA A 41 -3.09 -1.27 -11.86
CA ALA A 41 -1.81 -1.85 -11.52
C ALA A 41 -1.93 -2.73 -10.27
N PHE A 42 -1.17 -3.82 -10.24
CA PHE A 42 -1.14 -4.74 -9.11
C PHE A 42 0.02 -4.41 -8.19
N TYR A 43 -0.25 -4.49 -6.90
CA TYR A 43 0.71 -4.27 -5.84
C TYR A 43 0.59 -5.38 -4.81
N GLN A 44 1.72 -5.76 -4.24
CA GLN A 44 1.79 -6.64 -3.09
C GLN A 44 2.09 -5.80 -1.87
N LEU A 45 1.27 -5.96 -0.83
CA LEU A 45 1.46 -5.33 0.46
C LEU A 45 1.62 -6.41 1.51
N SER A 46 2.79 -6.45 2.15
CA SER A 46 3.08 -7.38 3.25
C SER A 46 3.53 -6.64 4.49
N ARG A 47 3.22 -7.18 5.67
CA ARG A 47 3.64 -6.61 6.95
C ARG A 47 4.87 -7.34 7.50
N GLU A 48 5.93 -6.58 7.75
CA GLU A 48 7.17 -7.02 8.38
C GLU A 48 7.36 -6.24 9.69
N GLY A 49 6.81 -6.78 10.79
CA GLY A 49 6.82 -6.13 12.10
C GLY A 49 5.97 -4.84 12.14
N ARG A 50 6.61 -3.69 12.29
CA ARG A 50 5.99 -2.35 12.25
C ARG A 50 6.00 -1.71 10.86
N TRP A 51 6.71 -2.30 9.91
CA TRP A 51 6.87 -1.76 8.56
C TRP A 51 5.98 -2.51 7.58
N PHE A 52 5.54 -1.80 6.55
CA PHE A 52 4.80 -2.38 5.45
C PHE A 52 5.66 -2.35 4.19
N LYS A 53 5.86 -3.53 3.62
CA LYS A 53 6.58 -3.74 2.39
C LYS A 53 5.59 -3.69 1.23
N PHE A 54 5.76 -2.69 0.37
CA PHE A 54 4.87 -2.42 -0.74
C PHE A 54 5.62 -2.55 -2.06
N SER A 55 5.22 -3.51 -2.90
CA SER A 55 5.92 -3.84 -4.15
C SER A 55 4.96 -3.80 -5.33
N GLN A 56 5.29 -3.06 -6.39
CA GLN A 56 4.51 -3.12 -7.62
C GLN A 56 4.78 -4.44 -8.35
N LEU A 57 3.73 -5.09 -8.82
CA LEU A 57 3.81 -6.34 -9.56
C LEU A 57 3.62 -6.13 -11.08
N THR A 58 4.19 -7.05 -11.86
CA THR A 58 3.87 -7.21 -13.28
C THR A 58 2.55 -7.97 -13.46
N LYS A 59 2.05 -8.05 -14.70
CA LYS A 59 0.90 -8.92 -15.03
C LYS A 59 1.12 -10.40 -14.68
N LYS A 60 2.39 -10.86 -14.68
CA LYS A 60 2.77 -12.22 -14.27
C LYS A 60 3.00 -12.36 -12.75
N ARG A 61 2.59 -11.36 -11.95
CA ARG A 61 2.78 -11.29 -10.49
C ARG A 61 4.24 -11.35 -10.04
N THR A 62 5.18 -10.93 -10.88
CA THR A 62 6.59 -10.74 -10.50
C THR A 62 6.83 -9.32 -10.02
N ILE A 63 7.78 -9.10 -9.11
CA ILE A 63 8.11 -7.75 -8.64
C ILE A 63 8.65 -6.91 -9.83
N LYS A 64 7.94 -5.84 -10.17
CA LYS A 64 8.28 -4.89 -11.23
C LYS A 64 9.12 -3.73 -10.70
N ARG A 65 8.78 -3.24 -9.50
CA ARG A 65 9.47 -2.12 -8.83
C ARG A 65 9.86 -2.55 -7.44
N SER A 66 11.05 -2.12 -7.01
CA SER A 66 11.61 -2.41 -5.70
C SER A 66 10.62 -2.15 -4.58
N ALA A 67 10.69 -2.98 -3.55
CA ALA A 67 9.86 -2.87 -2.38
C ALA A 67 10.14 -1.56 -1.63
N ILE A 68 9.09 -0.77 -1.42
CA ILE A 68 9.13 0.41 -0.56
C ILE A 68 8.72 -0.03 0.83
N TYR A 69 9.48 0.39 1.84
CA TYR A 69 9.19 0.14 3.24
C TYR A 69 8.66 1.42 3.85
N GLU A 70 7.34 1.48 4.02
CA GLU A 70 6.64 2.67 4.50
C GLU A 70 5.55 2.28 5.49
N THR A 71 4.96 3.27 6.13
CA THR A 71 3.74 3.10 6.93
C THR A 71 2.53 2.93 6.01
N ILE A 72 1.46 2.31 6.52
CA ILE A 72 0.20 2.18 5.77
C ILE A 72 -0.39 3.54 5.37
N THR A 73 -0.18 4.56 6.21
CA THR A 73 -0.57 5.95 5.98
C THR A 73 0.13 6.55 4.76
N GLU A 74 1.44 6.35 4.64
CA GLU A 74 2.22 6.85 3.50
C GLU A 74 1.81 6.15 2.21
N ILE A 75 1.67 4.82 2.25
CA ILE A 75 1.19 4.03 1.10
C ILE A 75 -0.21 4.51 0.68
N TYR A 76 -1.11 4.72 1.64
CA TYR A 76 -2.45 5.21 1.37
C TYR A 76 -2.40 6.57 0.68
N ASN A 77 -1.70 7.54 1.27
CA ASN A 77 -1.65 8.90 0.74
C ASN A 77 -0.98 9.00 -0.63
N GLN A 78 0.07 8.22 -0.88
CA GLN A 78 0.82 8.29 -2.13
C GLN A 78 0.12 7.57 -3.29
N LEU A 79 -0.57 6.46 -3.01
CA LEU A 79 -0.99 5.53 -4.06
C LEU A 79 -2.48 5.21 -4.04
N VAL A 80 -3.10 5.15 -2.87
CA VAL A 80 -4.51 4.73 -2.74
C VAL A 80 -5.45 5.93 -2.81
N HIS A 81 -5.11 7.01 -2.11
CA HIS A 81 -5.94 8.20 -2.00
C HIS A 81 -6.22 8.81 -3.39
N GLY A 82 -7.50 9.08 -3.65
CA GLY A 82 -7.95 9.63 -4.94
C GLY A 82 -7.88 8.67 -6.13
N ASN A 83 -7.44 7.43 -5.93
CA ASN A 83 -7.36 6.40 -6.98
C ASN A 83 -8.41 5.31 -6.75
N SER A 84 -8.93 4.73 -7.84
CA SER A 84 -9.75 3.52 -7.72
C SER A 84 -8.87 2.36 -7.26
N TRP A 85 -9.26 1.72 -6.16
CA TRP A 85 -8.52 0.61 -5.57
C TRP A 85 -9.45 -0.50 -5.06
N ARG A 86 -8.91 -1.73 -4.98
CA ARG A 86 -9.59 -2.87 -4.35
C ARG A 86 -8.59 -3.90 -3.81
N ILE A 87 -9.00 -4.65 -2.79
CA ILE A 87 -8.26 -5.80 -2.29
C ILE A 87 -8.58 -7.01 -3.17
N GLN A 88 -7.56 -7.59 -3.78
CA GLN A 88 -7.64 -8.87 -4.49
C GLN A 88 -7.36 -9.97 -3.46
N TYR A 89 -8.41 -10.61 -2.96
CA TYR A 89 -8.26 -11.79 -2.13
C TYR A 89 -7.61 -12.89 -2.96
N VAL A 90 -6.35 -13.21 -2.65
CA VAL A 90 -5.75 -14.47 -3.11
C VAL A 90 -6.31 -15.54 -2.19
N GLY A 91 -7.54 -15.97 -2.47
CA GLY A 91 -8.10 -17.14 -1.83
C GLY A 91 -7.14 -18.31 -2.02
N ALA A 92 -6.61 -18.85 -0.92
CA ALA A 92 -6.34 -20.26 -0.89
C ALA A 92 -7.70 -20.94 -1.12
N ASN A 93 -7.79 -21.71 -2.19
CA ASN A 93 -8.89 -22.62 -2.46
C ASN A 93 -9.06 -23.58 -1.28
#